data_AF-A0A7Y2XZK9-F1
#
_entry.id   AF-A0A7Y2XZK9-F1
#
_cell.length_a   1.000
_cell.length_b   1.000
_cell.length_c   1.000
_cell.angle_alpha   90.00
_cell.angle_beta   90.00
_cell.angle_gamma   90.00
#
_symmetry.space_group_name_H-M   'P 1'
#
loop_
_entity.id
_entity.type
_entity.pdbx_description
1 polymer ?
#
loop_
_entity_poly.entity_id
_entity_poly.type
_entity_poly.pdbx_seq_one_letter_code
_entity_poly.pdbx_strand_id
1 'polypeptide(L)'
;MRRWTAQAAIVLFLAATASSAEERAVAMKASFIFDGERVEISRGNRDALRFVTHFASASEPCLNACLAPMKAADGVETVDEAQVLAFLETKVGTNIGLALDARASQDRVGGFIPGSVMLPPRVVDPRNLGRNDVLRALGAREFDGIFNFADAKHLLIYDQGPATDDAGLLVRHLIAAGYPPEKIKYYRGGMQVWSVLGFTIEEGLG
;
A
#
# COMPACT_ATOMS: atom_id res chain seq x y z
N MET A 1 -47.11 -65.78 8.33
CA MET A 1 -46.85 -64.34 8.23
C MET A 1 -45.68 -63.98 9.13
N ARG A 2 -44.47 -63.76 8.57
CA ARG A 2 -43.27 -63.41 9.33
C ARG A 2 -42.55 -62.33 8.53
N ARG A 3 -42.64 -61.08 8.98
CA ARG A 3 -42.08 -59.91 8.30
C ARG A 3 -40.59 -59.81 8.65
N TRP A 4 -39.73 -59.92 7.64
CA TRP A 4 -38.30 -59.61 7.75
C TRP A 4 -38.09 -58.13 7.46
N THR A 5 -37.57 -57.38 8.42
CA THR A 5 -37.11 -56.00 8.23
C THR A 5 -35.61 -56.03 7.92
N ALA A 6 -35.24 -55.75 6.67
CA ALA A 6 -33.85 -55.53 6.29
C ALA A 6 -33.46 -54.08 6.64
N GLN A 7 -32.55 -53.89 7.59
CA GLN A 7 -31.92 -52.59 7.83
C GLN A 7 -30.71 -52.43 6.91
N ALA A 8 -30.78 -51.47 5.99
CA ALA A 8 -29.64 -51.06 5.18
C ALA A 8 -28.79 -50.06 5.98
N ALA A 9 -27.57 -50.42 6.32
CA ALA A 9 -26.60 -49.52 6.94
C ALA A 9 -25.93 -48.67 5.85
N ILE A 10 -26.22 -47.37 5.81
CA ILE A 10 -25.55 -46.40 4.95
C ILE A 10 -24.25 -45.98 5.64
N VAL A 11 -23.10 -46.37 5.07
CA VAL A 11 -21.78 -45.91 5.51
C VAL A 11 -21.47 -44.62 4.75
N LEU A 12 -21.50 -43.50 5.46
CA LEU A 12 -21.18 -42.17 4.92
C LEU A 12 -19.65 -41.96 4.97
N PHE A 13 -18.96 -42.10 3.85
CA PHE A 13 -17.54 -41.73 3.74
C PHE A 13 -17.42 -40.19 3.67
N LEU A 14 -17.03 -39.56 4.78
CA LEU A 14 -16.56 -38.17 4.75
C LEU A 14 -15.18 -38.13 4.09
N ALA A 15 -15.12 -37.73 2.82
CA ALA A 15 -13.87 -37.32 2.20
C ALA A 15 -13.46 -35.96 2.78
N ALA A 16 -12.58 -35.97 3.78
CA ALA A 16 -11.92 -34.77 4.25
C ALA A 16 -10.93 -34.31 3.16
N THR A 17 -11.33 -33.34 2.35
CA THR A 17 -10.40 -32.64 1.47
C THR A 17 -9.51 -31.76 2.34
N ALA A 18 -8.30 -32.24 2.63
CA ALA A 18 -7.25 -31.40 3.20
C ALA A 18 -6.93 -30.30 2.17
N SER A 19 -7.33 -29.06 2.47
CA SER A 19 -6.90 -27.90 1.71
C SER A 19 -5.43 -27.67 2.05
N SER A 20 -4.52 -28.14 1.21
CA SER A 20 -3.13 -27.72 1.27
C SER A 20 -3.09 -26.24 0.90
N ALA A 21 -2.96 -25.36 1.90
CA ALA A 21 -2.47 -24.02 1.66
C ALA A 21 -1.06 -24.18 1.10
N GLU A 22 -0.90 -23.98 -0.21
CA GLU A 22 0.41 -23.96 -0.83
C GLU A 22 1.17 -22.80 -0.20
N GLU A 23 2.13 -23.12 0.67
CA GLU A 23 3.08 -22.16 1.24
C GLU A 23 3.99 -21.70 0.10
N ARG A 24 3.46 -20.87 -0.80
CA ARG A 24 4.27 -20.19 -1.79
C ARG A 24 5.15 -19.23 -1.01
N ALA A 25 6.42 -19.59 -0.89
CA ALA A 25 7.46 -18.66 -0.47
C ALA A 25 7.32 -17.40 -1.33
N VAL A 26 6.82 -16.31 -0.73
CA VAL A 26 6.70 -15.05 -1.45
C VAL A 26 8.12 -14.57 -1.72
N ALA A 27 8.42 -14.33 -2.98
CA ALA A 27 9.71 -13.79 -3.37
C ALA A 27 9.88 -12.42 -2.68
N MET A 28 10.88 -12.28 -1.80
CA MET A 28 11.21 -11.01 -1.13
C MET A 28 11.96 -10.05 -2.07
N LYS A 29 11.48 -9.93 -3.31
CA LYS A 29 12.05 -9.11 -4.36
C LYS A 29 10.96 -8.62 -5.32
N ALA A 30 11.21 -7.51 -5.98
CA ALA A 30 10.41 -7.03 -7.10
C ALA A 30 11.33 -6.51 -8.22
N SER A 31 10.92 -6.72 -9.48
CA SER A 31 11.58 -6.12 -10.64
C SER A 31 10.55 -5.59 -11.62
N PHE A 32 10.62 -4.29 -11.92
CA PHE A 32 9.62 -3.62 -12.74
C PHE A 32 10.20 -2.39 -13.46
N ILE A 33 9.44 -1.85 -14.41
CA ILE A 33 9.79 -0.60 -15.09
C ILE A 33 9.07 0.56 -14.41
N PHE A 34 9.81 1.60 -14.06
CA PHE A 34 9.27 2.86 -13.56
C PHE A 34 10.03 4.01 -14.20
N ASP A 35 9.29 4.98 -14.73
CA ASP A 35 9.84 6.13 -15.48
C ASP A 35 10.86 5.75 -16.57
N GLY A 36 10.64 4.62 -17.24
CA GLY A 36 11.52 4.11 -18.30
C GLY A 36 12.76 3.35 -17.80
N GLU A 37 12.99 3.31 -16.50
CA GLU A 37 14.13 2.61 -15.88
C GLU A 37 13.71 1.30 -15.21
N ARG A 38 14.64 0.34 -15.14
CA ARG A 38 14.42 -0.90 -14.40
C ARG A 38 14.72 -0.68 -12.93
N VAL A 39 13.70 -0.82 -12.10
CA VAL A 39 13.81 -0.80 -10.64
C VAL A 39 13.93 -2.25 -10.13
N GLU A 40 14.88 -2.48 -9.24
CA GLU A 40 15.07 -3.75 -8.54
C GLU A 40 15.01 -3.56 -7.03
N ILE A 41 14.08 -4.26 -6.39
CA ILE A 41 13.94 -4.30 -4.94
C ILE A 41 14.32 -5.70 -4.49
N SER A 42 15.20 -5.78 -3.50
CA SER A 42 15.54 -7.04 -2.82
C SER A 42 15.95 -6.76 -1.38
N ARG A 43 16.04 -7.82 -0.58
CA ARG A 43 16.71 -7.75 0.73
C ARG A 43 18.23 -7.75 0.55
N GLY A 44 18.94 -7.26 1.57
CA GLY A 44 20.41 -7.24 1.60
C GLY A 44 21.03 -5.87 1.33
N ASN A 45 20.28 -4.80 1.61
CA ASN A 45 20.79 -3.44 1.56
C ASN A 45 22.02 -3.30 2.49
N ARG A 46 23.19 -2.95 1.91
CA ARG A 46 24.45 -2.81 2.67
C ARG A 46 24.37 -1.71 3.74
N ASP A 47 23.50 -0.73 3.52
CA ASP A 47 23.26 0.38 4.44
C ASP A 47 22.03 0.15 5.32
N ALA A 48 21.49 -1.08 5.41
CA ALA A 48 20.27 -1.37 6.17
C ALA A 48 20.32 -0.82 7.61
N LEU A 49 21.45 -0.96 8.31
CA LEU A 49 21.59 -0.46 9.69
C LEU A 49 21.48 1.08 9.76
N ARG A 50 22.03 1.79 8.77
CA ARG A 50 21.92 3.26 8.66
C ARG A 50 20.45 3.65 8.49
N PHE A 51 19.74 3.01 7.58
CA PHE A 51 18.31 3.29 7.34
C PHE A 51 17.43 2.93 8.53
N VAL A 52 17.65 1.79 9.17
CA VAL A 52 16.93 1.42 10.40
C VAL A 52 17.13 2.48 11.48
N THR A 53 18.36 2.94 11.68
CA THR A 53 18.65 3.99 12.67
C THR A 53 17.97 5.31 12.31
N HIS A 54 18.03 5.70 11.03
CA HIS A 54 17.39 6.90 10.52
C HIS A 54 15.86 6.88 10.77
N PHE A 55 15.18 5.80 10.38
CA PHE A 55 13.72 5.70 10.48
C PHE A 55 13.20 5.33 11.88
N ALA A 56 14.06 4.76 12.74
CA ALA A 56 13.76 4.56 14.17
C ALA A 56 13.80 5.87 14.96
N SER A 57 14.58 6.86 14.51
CA SER A 57 14.79 8.14 15.22
C SER A 57 13.71 9.19 14.93
N ALA A 58 12.81 8.92 13.97
CA ALA A 58 11.77 9.84 13.56
C ALA A 58 10.45 9.55 14.28
N SER A 59 10.29 10.13 15.47
CA SER A 59 8.96 10.42 15.98
C SER A 59 9.00 11.80 16.63
N GLU A 60 8.55 12.82 15.91
CA GLU A 60 8.16 14.06 16.58
C GLU A 60 7.08 13.73 17.63
N PRO A 61 7.08 14.41 18.78
CA PRO A 61 6.05 14.19 19.80
C PRO A 61 4.67 14.55 19.23
N CYS A 62 3.82 13.56 18.96
CA CYS A 62 2.44 13.84 18.56
C CYS A 62 1.63 14.33 19.77
N LEU A 63 0.90 15.43 19.60
CA LEU A 63 0.02 16.00 20.64
C LEU A 63 -1.29 15.19 20.85
N ASN A 64 -1.70 14.36 19.89
CA ASN A 64 -2.87 13.47 19.93
C ASN A 64 -2.51 12.08 19.37
N ALA A 65 -3.38 11.07 19.57
CA ALA A 65 -3.20 9.65 19.25
C ALA A 65 -2.16 9.34 18.13
N CYS A 66 -0.97 8.90 18.53
CA CYS A 66 0.18 8.72 17.64
C CYS A 66 0.14 7.45 16.80
N LEU A 67 -0.71 6.48 17.16
CA LEU A 67 -0.72 5.19 16.49
C LEU A 67 -1.69 5.23 15.31
N ALA A 68 -1.13 5.12 14.10
CA ALA A 68 -1.92 4.96 12.89
C ALA A 68 -2.85 3.74 13.06
N PRO A 69 -4.14 3.87 12.71
CA PRO A 69 -5.08 2.76 12.79
C PRO A 69 -4.68 1.67 11.79
N MET A 70 -5.06 0.41 12.07
CA MET A 70 -4.90 -0.66 11.07
C MET A 70 -5.73 -0.43 9.81
N LYS A 71 -6.77 0.41 9.90
CA LYS A 71 -7.68 0.73 8.81
C LYS A 71 -7.69 2.24 8.59
N ALA A 72 -7.21 2.70 7.43
CA ALA A 72 -7.18 4.12 7.10
C ALA A 72 -8.59 4.69 6.81
N ALA A 73 -9.44 3.89 6.15
CA ALA A 73 -10.84 4.23 5.85
C ALA A 73 -11.64 2.97 5.46
N ASP A 74 -12.96 3.08 5.41
CA ASP A 74 -13.85 2.02 4.89
C ASP A 74 -13.57 1.75 3.40
N GLY A 75 -13.49 0.47 3.03
CA GLY A 75 -13.21 0.03 1.66
C GLY A 75 -11.74 0.09 1.23
N VAL A 76 -10.86 0.69 2.02
CA VAL A 76 -9.41 0.71 1.77
C VAL A 76 -8.77 -0.54 2.37
N GLU A 77 -8.08 -1.30 1.54
CA GLU A 77 -7.34 -2.49 1.99
C GLU A 77 -5.99 -2.07 2.58
N THR A 78 -5.71 -2.56 3.79
CA THR A 78 -4.38 -2.46 4.38
C THR A 78 -3.54 -3.64 3.94
N VAL A 79 -2.33 -3.38 3.45
CA VAL A 79 -1.47 -4.39 2.82
C VAL A 79 -0.19 -4.65 3.61
N ASP A 80 0.34 -5.85 3.47
CA ASP A 80 1.67 -6.25 3.94
C ASP A 80 2.76 -6.03 2.88
N GLU A 81 4.01 -6.37 3.20
CA GLU A 81 5.15 -6.12 2.31
C GLU A 81 5.16 -6.99 1.06
N ALA A 82 4.63 -8.22 1.17
CA ALA A 82 4.45 -9.10 0.03
C ALA A 82 3.48 -8.48 -1.00
N GLN A 83 2.37 -7.93 -0.51
CA GLN A 83 1.38 -7.23 -1.32
C GLN A 83 1.90 -5.89 -1.86
N VAL A 84 2.76 -5.18 -1.14
CA VAL A 84 3.48 -4.00 -1.65
C VAL A 84 4.35 -4.37 -2.84
N LEU A 85 5.20 -5.40 -2.72
CA LEU A 85 6.05 -5.86 -3.82
C LEU A 85 5.23 -6.25 -5.05
N ALA A 86 4.13 -7.01 -4.83
CA ALA A 86 3.22 -7.38 -5.91
C ALA A 86 2.53 -6.16 -6.56
N PHE A 87 2.18 -5.14 -5.78
CA PHE A 87 1.61 -3.90 -6.32
C PHE A 87 2.62 -3.16 -7.20
N LEU A 88 3.88 -3.06 -6.77
CA LEU A 88 4.94 -2.43 -7.56
C LEU A 88 5.14 -3.14 -8.91
N GLU A 89 5.17 -4.47 -8.94
CA GLU A 89 5.32 -5.20 -10.20
C GLU A 89 4.07 -5.10 -11.10
N THR A 90 2.90 -5.35 -10.52
CA THR A 90 1.69 -5.58 -11.32
C THR A 90 0.91 -4.31 -11.64
N LYS A 91 1.09 -3.24 -10.85
CA LYS A 91 0.37 -1.96 -11.01
C LYS A 91 1.30 -0.82 -11.41
N VAL A 92 2.40 -0.62 -10.67
CA VAL A 92 3.38 0.43 -11.01
C VAL A 92 4.11 0.06 -12.30
N GLY A 93 4.63 -1.17 -12.40
CA GLY A 93 5.33 -1.70 -13.57
C GLY A 93 4.53 -1.72 -14.87
N THR A 94 3.20 -1.71 -14.78
CA THR A 94 2.28 -1.69 -15.94
C THR A 94 1.62 -0.32 -16.13
N ASN A 95 2.04 0.69 -15.38
CA ASN A 95 1.54 2.07 -15.43
C ASN A 95 0.02 2.21 -15.19
N ILE A 96 -0.61 1.27 -14.49
CA ILE A 96 -2.01 1.38 -14.06
C ILE A 96 -2.15 1.74 -12.58
N GLY A 97 -1.04 1.85 -11.86
CA GLY A 97 -1.00 2.32 -10.48
C GLY A 97 0.22 3.16 -10.14
N LEU A 98 0.20 3.75 -8.96
CA LEU A 98 1.27 4.56 -8.39
C LEU A 98 1.49 4.17 -6.92
N ALA A 99 2.74 4.05 -6.50
CA ALA A 99 3.10 4.05 -5.09
C ALA A 99 3.35 5.50 -4.66
N LEU A 100 2.73 5.92 -3.57
CA LEU A 100 2.72 7.29 -3.09
C LEU A 100 3.31 7.36 -1.68
N ASP A 101 4.34 8.19 -1.54
CA ASP A 101 4.92 8.55 -0.26
C ASP A 101 4.23 9.81 0.27
N ALA A 102 3.46 9.66 1.34
CA ALA A 102 2.69 10.74 1.93
C ALA A 102 3.53 11.71 2.77
N ARG A 103 4.81 11.40 3.00
CA ARG A 103 5.68 12.26 3.80
C ARG A 103 6.06 13.53 3.06
N ALA A 104 6.41 14.57 3.80
CA ALA A 104 6.93 15.80 3.23
C ALA A 104 8.37 15.62 2.71
N SER A 105 8.85 16.56 1.88
CA SER A 105 10.14 16.47 1.20
C SER A 105 11.32 16.30 2.16
N GLN A 106 11.27 16.96 3.32
CA GLN A 106 12.31 16.88 4.34
C GLN A 106 12.43 15.48 4.97
N ASP A 107 11.36 14.70 4.96
CA ASP A 107 11.35 13.34 5.53
C ASP A 107 11.62 12.30 4.45
N ARG A 108 11.20 12.56 3.21
CA ARG A 108 11.47 11.71 2.04
C ARG A 108 12.95 11.67 1.67
N VAL A 109 13.65 12.80 1.77
CA VAL A 109 15.04 12.94 1.27
C VAL A 109 16.01 11.94 1.88
N GLY A 110 15.78 11.51 3.12
CA GLY A 110 16.59 10.52 3.83
C GLY A 110 16.32 9.06 3.47
N GLY A 111 15.35 8.80 2.60
CA GLY A 111 15.13 7.49 2.00
C GLY A 111 13.66 7.19 1.73
N PHE A 112 13.37 6.51 0.63
CA PHE A 112 12.02 6.11 0.21
C PHE A 112 12.00 4.75 -0.52
N ILE A 113 10.80 4.19 -0.72
CA ILE A 113 10.60 2.95 -1.47
C ILE A 113 10.82 3.23 -2.97
N PRO A 114 11.75 2.55 -3.66
CA PRO A 114 11.99 2.73 -5.09
C PRO A 114 10.73 2.60 -5.93
N GLY A 115 10.57 3.46 -6.93
CA GLY A 115 9.37 3.50 -7.78
C GLY A 115 8.13 4.14 -7.13
N SER A 116 8.31 4.90 -6.05
CA SER A 116 7.27 5.72 -5.44
C SER A 116 7.38 7.20 -5.86
N VAL A 117 6.28 7.94 -5.77
CA VAL A 117 6.22 9.39 -5.99
C VAL A 117 5.79 10.08 -4.71
N MET A 118 6.39 11.24 -4.39
CA MET A 118 5.98 12.05 -3.24
C MET A 118 4.61 12.70 -3.45
N LEU A 119 3.66 12.48 -2.54
CA LEU A 119 2.39 13.19 -2.50
C LEU A 119 1.93 13.49 -1.06
N PRO A 120 2.37 14.61 -0.46
CA PRO A 120 1.98 14.95 0.90
C PRO A 120 0.49 15.33 1.01
N PRO A 121 -0.23 15.04 2.11
CA PRO A 121 -1.67 15.29 2.25
C PRO A 121 -2.11 16.72 1.96
N ARG A 122 -1.26 17.71 2.27
CA ARG A 122 -1.50 19.14 2.00
C ARG A 122 -1.70 19.47 0.52
N VAL A 123 -1.15 18.63 -0.37
CA VAL A 123 -1.24 18.82 -1.83
C VAL A 123 -2.64 18.53 -2.35
N VAL A 124 -3.37 17.63 -1.68
CA VAL A 124 -4.76 17.28 -2.01
C VAL A 124 -5.79 17.86 -1.02
N ASP A 125 -5.36 18.72 -0.10
CA ASP A 125 -6.24 19.45 0.82
C ASP A 125 -7.26 20.28 0.01
N PRO A 126 -8.56 20.29 0.37
CA PRO A 126 -9.59 21.04 -0.37
C PRO A 126 -9.30 22.53 -0.55
N ARG A 127 -8.48 23.13 0.30
CA ARG A 127 -8.07 24.55 0.25
C ARG A 127 -6.88 24.79 -0.68
N ASN A 128 -6.22 23.73 -1.16
CA ASN A 128 -5.09 23.85 -2.05
C ASN A 128 -5.56 24.13 -3.49
N LEU A 129 -5.16 25.27 -4.06
CA LEU A 129 -5.53 25.67 -5.43
C LEU A 129 -5.02 24.69 -6.50
N GLY A 130 -3.91 24.00 -6.25
CA GLY A 130 -3.33 23.00 -7.15
C GLY A 130 -3.92 21.59 -7.01
N ARG A 131 -4.86 21.38 -6.08
CA ARG A 131 -5.46 20.05 -5.84
C ARG A 131 -6.04 19.44 -7.10
N ASN A 132 -6.72 20.23 -7.93
CA ASN A 132 -7.40 19.72 -9.12
C ASN A 132 -6.42 19.19 -10.17
N ASP A 133 -5.25 19.83 -10.33
CA ASP A 133 -4.19 19.35 -11.23
C ASP A 133 -3.64 18.00 -10.76
N VAL A 134 -3.48 17.83 -9.45
CA VAL A 134 -3.02 16.59 -8.84
C VAL A 134 -4.05 15.47 -9.06
N LEU A 135 -5.34 15.73 -8.84
CA LEU A 135 -6.39 14.74 -9.10
C LEU A 135 -6.41 14.32 -10.57
N ARG A 136 -6.23 15.27 -11.51
CA ARG A 136 -6.07 14.98 -12.94
C ARG A 136 -4.84 14.12 -13.23
N ALA A 137 -3.70 14.43 -12.61
CA ALA A 137 -2.47 13.64 -12.75
C ALA A 137 -2.64 12.19 -12.23
N LEU A 138 -3.49 11.99 -11.22
CA LEU A 138 -3.89 10.67 -10.73
C LEU A 138 -4.92 9.96 -11.63
N GLY A 139 -5.33 10.57 -12.73
CA GLY A 139 -6.24 10.03 -13.74
C GLY A 139 -7.72 10.38 -13.56
N ALA A 140 -8.04 11.35 -12.69
CA ALA A 140 -9.40 11.86 -12.59
C ALA A 140 -9.75 12.72 -13.81
N ARG A 141 -11.00 12.64 -14.27
CA ARG A 141 -11.57 13.52 -15.29
C ARG A 141 -12.52 14.50 -14.61
N GLU A 142 -12.49 15.76 -15.02
CA GLU A 142 -13.36 16.80 -14.48
C GLU A 142 -14.33 17.29 -15.56
N PHE A 143 -15.61 17.40 -15.22
CA PHE A 143 -16.62 18.04 -16.06
C PHE A 143 -17.51 18.92 -15.17
N ASP A 144 -17.56 20.21 -15.47
CA ASP A 144 -18.35 21.21 -14.73
C ASP A 144 -18.10 21.19 -13.21
N GLY A 145 -16.82 21.10 -12.81
CA GLY A 145 -16.42 21.06 -11.39
C GLY A 145 -16.62 19.73 -10.68
N ILE A 146 -17.15 18.70 -11.37
CA ILE A 146 -17.39 17.37 -10.82
C ILE A 146 -16.29 16.41 -11.31
N PHE A 147 -15.63 15.75 -10.37
CA PHE A 147 -14.62 14.75 -10.67
C PHE A 147 -15.20 13.35 -10.85
N ASN A 148 -14.70 12.64 -11.86
CA ASN A 148 -14.93 11.24 -12.13
C ASN A 148 -13.59 10.48 -12.07
N PHE A 149 -13.58 9.34 -11.38
CA PHE A 149 -12.38 8.55 -11.12
C PHE A 149 -12.39 7.16 -11.78
N ALA A 150 -13.25 6.93 -12.77
CA ALA A 150 -13.36 5.64 -13.46
C ALA A 150 -12.01 5.17 -14.03
N ASP A 151 -11.23 6.11 -14.59
CA ASP A 151 -9.93 5.86 -15.20
C ASP A 151 -8.74 6.18 -14.28
N ALA A 152 -9.01 6.56 -13.02
CA ALA A 152 -7.97 6.90 -12.07
C ALA A 152 -7.07 5.68 -11.75
N LYS A 153 -5.79 5.95 -11.46
CA LYS A 153 -4.78 4.96 -11.09
C LYS A 153 -5.22 4.14 -9.86
N HIS A 154 -4.69 2.93 -9.71
CA HIS A 154 -4.63 2.31 -8.39
C HIS A 154 -3.53 2.99 -7.56
N LEU A 155 -3.76 3.22 -6.28
CA LEU A 155 -2.82 3.89 -5.39
C LEU A 155 -2.38 2.94 -4.28
N LEU A 156 -1.08 2.86 -4.04
CA LEU A 156 -0.52 2.32 -2.82
C LEU A 156 0.04 3.49 -2.03
N ILE A 157 -0.44 3.72 -0.81
CA ILE A 157 -0.09 4.91 -0.02
C ILE A 157 0.60 4.47 1.27
N TYR A 158 1.77 5.06 1.55
CA TYR A 158 2.54 4.80 2.75
C TYR A 158 3.16 6.09 3.30
N ASP A 159 3.63 6.04 4.54
CA ASP A 159 4.36 7.13 5.20
C ASP A 159 5.55 6.60 6.02
N GLN A 160 5.88 7.27 7.13
CA GLN A 160 7.02 6.90 7.96
C GLN A 160 6.80 5.54 8.64
N GLY A 161 5.58 5.24 9.09
CA GLY A 161 5.25 3.98 9.73
C GLY A 161 4.16 4.12 10.80
N PRO A 162 3.99 3.11 11.66
CA PRO A 162 2.88 3.02 12.62
C PRO A 162 2.70 4.18 13.60
N ALA A 163 3.70 5.03 13.78
CA ALA A 163 3.70 6.17 14.71
C ALA A 163 3.34 7.52 14.05
N THR A 164 2.99 7.52 12.76
CA THR A 164 2.53 8.69 11.99
C THR A 164 1.22 8.36 11.26
N ASP A 165 0.51 9.37 10.76
CA ASP A 165 -0.75 9.16 10.01
C ASP A 165 -0.86 10.07 8.76
N ASP A 166 0.27 10.41 8.14
CA ASP A 166 0.26 11.19 6.89
C ASP A 166 -0.40 10.38 5.78
N ALA A 167 -0.10 9.09 5.69
CA ALA A 167 -0.73 8.20 4.71
C ALA A 167 -2.24 8.09 4.93
N GLY A 168 -2.70 7.93 6.17
CA GLY A 168 -4.13 7.91 6.49
C GLY A 168 -4.81 9.25 6.19
N LEU A 169 -4.13 10.37 6.44
CA LEU A 169 -4.65 11.70 6.11
C LEU A 169 -4.78 11.90 4.59
N LEU A 170 -3.79 11.46 3.81
CA LEU A 170 -3.86 11.47 2.35
C LEU A 170 -5.04 10.63 1.85
N VAL A 171 -5.21 9.41 2.39
CA VAL A 171 -6.34 8.52 2.06
C VAL A 171 -7.68 9.24 2.29
N ARG A 172 -7.86 9.88 3.46
CA ARG A 172 -9.11 10.59 3.79
C ARG A 172 -9.36 11.78 2.85
N HIS A 173 -8.34 12.55 2.49
CA HIS A 173 -8.47 13.65 1.53
C HIS A 173 -8.86 13.16 0.13
N LEU A 174 -8.27 12.05 -0.33
CA LEU A 174 -8.60 11.44 -1.63
C LEU A 174 -10.05 10.94 -1.65
N ILE A 175 -10.49 10.21 -0.61
CA ILE A 175 -11.88 9.74 -0.51
C ILE A 175 -12.86 10.92 -0.45
N ALA A 176 -12.54 11.97 0.32
CA ALA A 176 -13.34 13.20 0.34
C ALA A 176 -13.39 13.92 -1.02
N ALA A 177 -12.41 13.69 -1.89
CA ALA A 177 -12.42 14.16 -3.28
C ALA A 177 -13.27 13.29 -4.22
N GLY A 178 -13.74 12.12 -3.77
CA GLY A 178 -14.48 11.15 -4.58
C GLY A 178 -13.62 10.00 -5.13
N TYR A 179 -12.35 9.88 -4.71
CA TYR A 179 -11.50 8.77 -5.14
C TYR A 179 -12.09 7.43 -4.62
N PRO A 180 -12.21 6.37 -5.45
CA PRO A 180 -12.83 5.12 -5.02
C PRO A 180 -11.96 4.40 -3.99
N PRO A 181 -12.48 4.06 -2.79
CA PRO A 181 -11.69 3.41 -1.74
C PRO A 181 -11.03 2.10 -2.20
N GLU A 182 -11.70 1.32 -3.05
CA GLU A 182 -11.21 0.05 -3.58
C GLU A 182 -9.99 0.19 -4.52
N LYS A 183 -9.75 1.41 -5.04
CA LYS A 183 -8.54 1.73 -5.81
C LYS A 183 -7.36 2.10 -4.92
N ILE A 184 -7.54 2.20 -3.61
CA ILE A 184 -6.51 2.61 -2.66
C ILE A 184 -6.08 1.41 -1.80
N LYS A 185 -4.77 1.22 -1.69
CA LYS A 185 -4.10 0.31 -0.75
C LYS A 185 -3.33 1.16 0.26
N TYR A 186 -3.40 0.78 1.53
CA TYR A 186 -2.71 1.46 2.61
C TYR A 186 -1.61 0.56 3.17
N TYR A 187 -0.36 0.99 3.06
CA TYR A 187 0.78 0.29 3.66
C TYR A 187 1.18 0.99 4.96
N ARG A 188 0.63 0.51 6.07
CA ARG A 188 0.86 1.04 7.43
C ARG A 188 2.29 0.87 7.92
N GLY A 189 3.00 -0.15 7.42
CA GLY A 189 4.37 -0.45 7.86
C GLY A 189 5.35 0.69 7.54
N GLY A 190 5.09 1.43 6.45
CA GLY A 190 5.88 2.57 6.05
C GLY A 190 7.37 2.26 5.89
N MET A 191 8.19 3.32 5.98
CA MET A 191 9.65 3.20 5.92
C MET A 191 10.26 2.48 7.14
N GLN A 192 9.61 2.53 8.30
CA GLN A 192 10.07 1.83 9.50
C GLN A 192 10.12 0.32 9.28
N VAL A 193 9.02 -0.30 8.84
CA VAL A 193 9.01 -1.75 8.61
C VAL A 193 9.83 -2.11 7.37
N TRP A 194 9.74 -1.30 6.31
CA TRP A 194 10.50 -1.52 5.08
C TRP A 194 12.02 -1.58 5.31
N SER A 195 12.54 -0.64 6.13
CA SER A 195 13.97 -0.59 6.46
C SER A 195 14.40 -1.72 7.38
N VAL A 196 13.58 -2.10 8.37
CA VAL A 196 13.87 -3.24 9.28
C VAL A 196 13.97 -4.56 8.51
N LEU A 197 13.16 -4.74 7.46
CA LEU A 197 13.24 -5.91 6.59
C LEU A 197 14.45 -5.87 5.64
N GLY A 198 15.15 -4.74 5.56
CA GLY A 198 16.40 -4.58 4.81
C GLY A 198 16.20 -4.54 3.30
N PHE A 199 15.03 -4.08 2.85
CA PHE A 199 14.73 -3.86 1.44
C PHE A 199 15.53 -2.69 0.86
N THR A 200 15.62 -2.66 -0.48
CA THR A 200 16.20 -1.54 -1.23
C THR A 200 15.49 -0.23 -0.88
N ILE A 201 16.28 0.82 -0.68
CA ILE A 201 15.83 2.19 -0.37
C ILE A 201 16.62 3.14 -1.28
N GLU A 202 15.93 4.10 -1.88
CA GLU A 202 16.52 5.21 -2.65
C GLU A 202 16.50 6.49 -1.81
N GLU A 203 17.46 7.38 -2.02
CA GLU A 203 17.55 8.68 -1.33
C GLU A 203 17.35 9.84 -2.33
N GLY A 204 17.00 11.02 -1.82
CA GLY A 204 16.73 12.20 -2.64
C GLY A 204 15.24 12.51 -2.80
N LEU A 205 14.89 13.25 -3.86
CA LEU A 205 13.53 13.76 -4.09
C LEU A 205 12.78 13.06 -5.23
N GLY A 206 13.29 11.92 -5.71
CA GLY A 206 12.74 11.17 -6.85
C GLY A 206 11.22 11.01 -6.80
#